data_AF-A0A5A7N5H3-F1
#
_entry.id   AF-A0A5A7N5H3-F1
#
_cell.length_a   1.000
_cell.length_b   1.000
_cell.length_c   1.000
_cell.angle_alpha   90.00
_cell.angle_beta   90.00
_cell.angle_gamma   90.00
#
_symmetry.space_group_name_H-M   'P 1'
#
loop_
_entity.id
_entity.type
_entity.pdbx_description
1 polymer ?
#
loop_
_entity_poly.entity_id
_entity_poly.type
_entity_poly.pdbx_seq_one_letter_code
_entity_poly.pdbx_strand_id
1 'polypeptide(L)'
;MATGDMGVARDGSHKESYQPGMELHARYTFFAEGVRGSLTKGLFEKYDLRKDCEPQTYAIGIKELWEIEPDKHEPGKVIHTQGWPLSDVAGGGFIYHQDDHQLAIGFVVALDYKNPWLYPFEEMQRWKQHPAIRPCWKGDGVFPMAPGRSMKGGCNPSPALFFPAGR
;
A
#
# COMPACT_ATOMS: atom_id res chain seq x y z
N MET A 1 -23.83 8.60 -4.75
CA MET A 1 -22.37 8.67 -5.04
C MET A 1 -22.21 8.92 -6.53
N ALA A 2 -21.14 9.57 -6.98
CA ALA A 2 -20.94 9.82 -8.42
C ALA A 2 -19.57 9.32 -8.87
N THR A 3 -19.45 8.93 -10.14
CA THR A 3 -18.14 8.71 -10.76
C THR A 3 -17.43 10.04 -11.00
N GLY A 4 -16.12 10.01 -11.28
CA GLY A 4 -15.39 11.21 -11.67
C GLY A 4 -15.81 11.72 -13.06
N ASP A 5 -15.74 13.03 -13.26
CA ASP A 5 -15.89 13.65 -14.58
C ASP A 5 -14.73 13.25 -15.50
N MET A 6 -15.02 13.10 -16.79
CA MET A 6 -14.03 12.79 -17.82
C MET A 6 -13.86 13.98 -18.76
N GLY A 7 -12.69 14.11 -19.39
CA GLY A 7 -12.43 15.20 -20.33
C GLY A 7 -12.17 16.57 -19.67
N VAL A 8 -11.78 16.60 -18.40
CA VAL A 8 -11.30 17.82 -17.72
C VAL A 8 -9.79 17.99 -17.99
N ALA A 9 -9.37 19.20 -18.36
CA ALA A 9 -7.97 19.55 -18.61
C ALA A 9 -7.19 19.79 -17.31
N ARG A 10 -5.85 19.86 -17.40
CA ARG A 10 -4.97 20.04 -16.23
C ARG A 10 -5.24 21.37 -15.50
N ASP A 11 -5.70 22.38 -16.23
CA ASP A 11 -6.08 23.69 -15.70
C ASP A 11 -7.53 23.76 -15.19
N GLY A 12 -8.28 22.65 -15.28
CA GLY A 12 -9.68 22.55 -14.87
C GLY A 12 -10.71 22.89 -15.96
N SER A 13 -10.28 23.32 -17.16
CA SER A 13 -11.21 23.60 -18.26
C SER A 13 -11.81 22.34 -18.87
N HIS A 14 -13.05 22.42 -19.38
CA HIS A 14 -13.71 21.30 -20.06
C HIS A 14 -13.21 21.18 -21.50
N LYS A 15 -12.81 19.98 -21.90
CA LYS A 15 -12.47 19.67 -23.29
C LYS A 15 -13.74 19.38 -24.10
N GLU A 16 -13.63 19.32 -25.42
CA GLU A 16 -14.73 18.89 -26.30
C GLU A 16 -15.24 17.48 -25.96
N SER A 17 -14.38 16.62 -25.40
CA SER A 17 -14.72 15.28 -24.94
C SER A 17 -15.25 15.23 -23.50
N TYR A 18 -15.63 16.37 -22.90
CA TYR A 18 -16.13 16.43 -21.54
C TYR A 18 -17.40 15.58 -21.37
N GLN A 19 -17.40 14.78 -20.31
CA GLN A 19 -18.56 14.00 -19.89
C GLN A 19 -18.70 14.10 -18.38
N PRO A 20 -19.87 14.53 -17.88
CA PRO A 20 -20.11 14.57 -16.43
C PRO A 20 -20.15 13.15 -15.86
N GLY A 21 -19.75 13.03 -14.60
CA GLY A 21 -19.84 11.81 -13.84
C GLY A 21 -21.27 11.31 -13.70
N MET A 22 -21.42 9.99 -13.60
CA MET A 22 -22.71 9.33 -13.44
C MET A 22 -23.06 9.21 -11.96
N GLU A 23 -24.27 9.61 -11.60
CA GLU A 23 -24.81 9.36 -10.28
C GLU A 23 -25.29 7.91 -10.13
N LEU A 24 -24.82 7.28 -9.06
CA LEU A 24 -25.21 5.94 -8.65
C LEU A 24 -26.04 6.05 -7.37
N HIS A 25 -27.29 5.60 -7.49
CA HIS A 25 -28.27 5.58 -6.41
C HIS A 25 -28.47 4.14 -5.96
N ALA A 26 -28.32 3.87 -4.66
CA ALA A 26 -28.45 2.54 -4.10
C ALA A 26 -29.09 2.62 -2.72
N ARG A 27 -29.77 1.54 -2.30
CA ARG A 27 -30.28 1.43 -0.92
C ARG A 27 -29.16 1.30 0.10
N TYR A 28 -28.06 0.67 -0.30
CA TYR A 28 -26.86 0.48 0.50
C TYR A 28 -25.64 0.71 -0.38
N THR A 29 -24.67 1.45 0.14
CA THR A 29 -23.37 1.65 -0.49
C THR A 29 -22.29 1.09 0.41
N PHE A 30 -21.51 0.14 -0.10
CA PHE A 30 -20.36 -0.41 0.61
C PHE A 30 -19.08 0.32 0.17
N PHE A 31 -18.37 0.91 1.12
CA PHE A 31 -17.11 1.62 0.87
C PHE A 31 -15.92 0.68 1.10
N ALA A 32 -15.23 0.31 0.02
CA ALA A 32 -14.13 -0.67 0.02
C ALA A 32 -12.88 -0.14 -0.68
N GLU A 33 -12.56 1.16 -0.49
CA GLU A 33 -11.42 1.83 -1.15
C GLU A 33 -10.04 1.34 -0.68
N GLY A 34 -10.00 0.53 0.38
CA GLY A 34 -8.76 0.04 0.97
C GLY A 34 -8.10 1.08 1.88
N VAL A 35 -6.78 1.03 1.96
CA VAL A 35 -5.99 1.83 2.92
C VAL A 35 -6.07 3.32 2.59
N ARG A 36 -6.58 4.11 3.53
CA ARG A 36 -6.69 5.58 3.43
C ARG A 36 -7.58 6.04 2.26
N GLY A 37 -8.76 5.40 2.09
CA GLY A 37 -9.78 5.76 1.09
C GLY A 37 -10.17 7.24 1.10
N SER A 38 -10.28 7.84 -0.09
CA SER A 38 -10.51 9.28 -0.23
C SER A 38 -11.96 9.66 0.07
N LEU A 39 -12.92 8.84 -0.34
CA LEU A 39 -14.34 9.04 -0.02
C LEU A 39 -14.59 8.77 1.46
N THR A 40 -14.03 7.67 1.97
CA THR A 40 -14.17 7.26 3.38
C THR A 40 -13.61 8.30 4.33
N LYS A 41 -12.53 8.99 3.96
CA LYS A 41 -11.99 10.12 4.75
C LYS A 41 -13.03 11.21 4.97
N GLY A 42 -13.79 11.61 3.95
CA GLY A 42 -14.86 12.61 4.07
C GLY A 42 -16.04 12.11 4.92
N LEU A 43 -16.34 10.81 4.85
CA LEU A 43 -17.37 10.19 5.68
C LEU A 43 -17.01 10.19 7.17
N PHE A 44 -15.73 9.95 7.50
CA PHE A 44 -15.25 10.03 8.88
C PHE A 44 -15.52 11.39 9.51
N GLU A 45 -15.29 12.47 8.75
CA GLU A 45 -15.52 13.85 9.21
C GLU A 45 -17.02 14.16 9.27
N LYS A 46 -17.80 13.75 8.27
CA LYS A 46 -19.24 14.04 8.18
C LYS A 46 -20.06 13.37 9.29
N TYR A 47 -19.71 12.14 9.67
CA TYR A 47 -20.48 11.33 10.62
C TYR A 47 -19.74 11.06 11.93
N ASP A 48 -18.63 11.74 12.18
CA ASP A 48 -17.80 11.60 13.39
C ASP A 48 -17.44 10.13 13.71
N LEU A 49 -17.13 9.35 12.67
CA LEU A 49 -16.96 7.90 12.79
C LEU A 49 -15.70 7.49 13.58
N ARG A 50 -14.85 8.46 13.92
CA ARG A 50 -13.58 8.26 14.64
C ARG A 50 -13.60 8.79 16.07
N LYS A 51 -14.76 9.17 16.59
CA LYS A 51 -14.90 9.75 17.92
C LYS A 51 -14.31 8.88 19.04
N ASP A 52 -14.58 7.57 18.97
CA ASP A 52 -14.24 6.60 20.02
C ASP A 52 -13.10 5.66 19.60
N CYS A 53 -12.23 6.09 18.68
CA CYS A 53 -11.08 5.31 18.23
C CYS A 53 -9.80 6.14 18.15
N GLU A 54 -8.64 5.48 18.23
CA GLU A 54 -7.35 6.15 18.06
C GLU A 54 -7.10 6.58 16.61
N PRO A 55 -6.20 7.56 16.37
CA PRO A 55 -5.77 7.88 15.02
C PRO A 55 -5.09 6.69 14.36
N GLN A 56 -5.46 6.44 13.11
CA GLN A 56 -4.88 5.36 12.34
C GLN A 56 -3.42 5.64 11.97
N THR A 57 -2.55 4.65 12.24
CA THR A 57 -1.16 4.64 11.79
C THR A 57 -0.99 3.78 10.55
N TYR A 58 0.02 4.10 9.74
CA TYR A 58 0.21 3.51 8.42
C TYR A 58 1.67 3.13 8.20
N ALA A 59 1.89 2.24 7.23
CA ALA A 59 3.20 1.94 6.67
C ALA A 59 3.13 1.98 5.15
N ILE A 60 4.25 2.28 4.50
CA ILE A 60 4.43 2.10 3.07
C ILE A 60 5.14 0.78 2.82
N GLY A 61 4.62 -0.01 1.89
CA GLY A 61 5.21 -1.24 1.42
C GLY A 61 5.66 -1.07 -0.01
N ILE A 62 6.86 -1.52 -0.34
CA ILE A 62 7.38 -1.55 -1.69
C ILE A 62 7.59 -3.01 -2.05
N LYS A 63 7.11 -3.43 -3.21
CA LYS A 63 7.22 -4.81 -3.69
C LYS A 63 7.78 -4.82 -5.11
N GLU A 64 8.66 -5.77 -5.36
CA GLU A 64 9.09 -6.20 -6.68
C GLU A 64 8.75 -7.68 -6.87
N LEU A 65 8.59 -8.10 -8.12
CA LEU A 65 8.48 -9.50 -8.50
C LEU A 65 9.69 -9.87 -9.33
N TRP A 66 10.31 -10.99 -8.99
CA TRP A 66 11.52 -11.49 -9.64
C TRP A 66 11.27 -12.89 -10.15
N GLU A 67 11.77 -13.21 -11.34
CA GLU A 67 11.94 -14.58 -11.78
C GLU A 67 13.36 -15.01 -11.37
N ILE A 68 13.48 -16.18 -10.76
CA ILE A 68 14.77 -16.69 -10.27
C ILE A 68 15.07 -18.05 -10.86
N GLU A 69 16.35 -18.39 -10.90
CA GLU A 69 16.80 -19.72 -11.31
C GLU A 69 16.09 -20.81 -10.48
N PRO A 70 15.63 -21.91 -11.11
CA PRO A 70 14.89 -22.97 -10.43
C PRO A 70 15.62 -23.58 -9.23
N ASP A 71 16.95 -23.64 -9.24
CA ASP A 71 17.79 -24.19 -8.17
C ASP A 71 17.81 -23.33 -6.91
N LYS A 72 17.45 -22.05 -7.02
CA LYS A 72 17.31 -21.11 -5.90
C LYS A 72 15.90 -21.00 -5.37
N HIS A 73 14.94 -21.61 -6.06
CA HIS A 73 13.55 -21.54 -5.67
C HIS A 73 13.20 -22.64 -4.66
N GLU A 74 12.64 -22.24 -3.53
CA GLU A 74 12.14 -23.14 -2.49
C GLU A 74 10.63 -22.90 -2.29
N PRO A 75 9.76 -23.67 -2.96
CA PRO A 75 8.30 -23.45 -2.91
C PRO A 75 7.75 -23.41 -1.48
N GLY A 76 6.91 -22.41 -1.20
CA GLY A 76 6.30 -22.22 0.13
C GLY A 76 7.21 -21.59 1.17
N LYS A 77 8.48 -21.29 0.84
CA LYS A 77 9.39 -20.59 1.75
C LYS A 77 8.98 -19.14 1.93
N VAL A 78 8.93 -18.74 3.20
CA VAL A 78 8.55 -17.40 3.66
C VAL A 78 9.64 -16.88 4.58
N ILE A 79 10.19 -15.70 4.25
CA ILE A 79 11.23 -15.05 5.04
C ILE A 79 10.74 -13.67 5.45
N HIS A 80 10.91 -13.35 6.73
CA HIS A 80 10.73 -12.01 7.29
C HIS A 80 12.01 -11.57 7.97
N THR A 81 12.35 -10.29 7.82
CA THR A 81 13.55 -9.70 8.42
C THR A 81 13.19 -8.41 9.12
N GLN A 82 13.91 -8.09 10.19
CA GLN A 82 13.80 -6.85 10.95
C GLN A 82 15.21 -6.34 11.27
N GLY A 83 15.34 -5.05 11.55
CA GLY A 83 16.62 -4.39 11.79
C GLY A 83 17.17 -3.75 10.52
N TRP A 84 18.43 -4.06 10.18
CA TRP A 84 19.15 -3.41 9.08
C TRP A 84 18.35 -3.42 7.76
N PRO A 85 18.31 -2.30 7.00
CA PRO A 85 19.04 -1.04 7.19
C PRO A 85 18.36 -0.01 8.11
N LEU A 86 17.19 -0.34 8.68
CA LEU A 86 16.46 0.57 9.55
C LEU A 86 17.09 0.60 10.95
N SER A 87 17.24 1.80 11.52
CA SER A 87 17.71 2.01 12.90
C SER A 87 16.56 2.32 13.86
N ASP A 88 15.82 3.40 13.58
CA ASP A 88 14.90 4.02 14.54
C ASP A 88 13.46 4.09 14.03
N VAL A 89 13.16 3.33 12.97
CA VAL A 89 11.81 3.21 12.42
C VAL A 89 11.41 1.75 12.36
N ALA A 90 10.16 1.49 12.74
CA ALA A 90 9.59 0.16 12.60
C ALA A 90 9.38 -0.20 11.13
N GLY A 91 9.87 -1.36 10.74
CA GLY A 91 9.81 -1.85 9.37
C GLY A 91 10.59 -3.14 9.23
N GLY A 92 10.71 -3.61 7.99
CA GLY A 92 11.38 -4.86 7.70
C GLY A 92 11.13 -5.34 6.28
N GLY A 93 11.91 -6.34 5.88
CA GLY A 93 11.80 -6.96 4.57
C GLY A 93 11.05 -8.28 4.61
N PHE A 94 10.42 -8.62 3.51
CA PHE A 94 9.78 -9.91 3.27
C PHE A 94 10.23 -10.52 1.94
N ILE A 95 10.32 -11.85 1.91
CA ILE A 95 10.62 -12.62 0.70
C ILE A 95 9.73 -13.85 0.69
N TYR A 96 8.95 -14.00 -0.37
CA TYR A 96 8.05 -15.14 -0.56
C TYR A 96 8.36 -15.84 -1.87
N HIS A 97 8.58 -17.15 -1.80
CA HIS A 97 8.68 -18.00 -2.98
C HIS A 97 7.27 -18.35 -3.46
N GLN A 98 6.87 -17.77 -4.59
CA GLN A 98 5.58 -17.97 -5.24
C GLN A 98 5.67 -19.09 -6.29
N ASP A 99 4.58 -19.36 -7.01
CA ASP A 99 4.60 -20.33 -8.10
C ASP A 99 5.49 -19.86 -9.27
N ASP A 100 5.74 -20.74 -10.25
CA ASP A 100 6.45 -20.43 -11.50
C ASP A 100 7.85 -19.81 -11.32
N HIS A 101 8.60 -20.29 -10.34
CA HIS A 101 9.94 -19.79 -10.02
C HIS A 101 10.00 -18.28 -9.70
N GLN A 102 8.87 -17.72 -9.21
CA GLN A 102 8.79 -16.31 -8.86
C GLN A 102 9.11 -16.06 -7.38
N LEU A 103 9.73 -14.91 -7.14
CA LEU A 103 10.07 -14.42 -5.82
C LEU A 103 9.44 -13.04 -5.63
N ALA A 104 8.50 -12.95 -4.71
CA ALA A 104 7.92 -11.70 -4.26
C ALA A 104 8.80 -11.14 -3.15
N ILE A 105 9.49 -10.04 -3.45
CA ILE A 105 10.37 -9.36 -2.51
C ILE A 105 9.79 -8.00 -2.17
N GLY A 106 9.87 -7.60 -0.92
CA GLY A 106 9.49 -6.26 -0.55
C GLY A 106 9.95 -5.81 0.80
N PHE A 107 9.66 -4.54 1.07
CA PHE A 107 10.14 -3.84 2.24
C PHE A 107 9.06 -2.90 2.75
N VAL A 108 8.87 -2.88 4.05
CA VAL A 108 7.85 -2.09 4.73
C VAL A 108 8.53 -1.09 5.66
N VAL A 109 8.08 0.17 5.60
CA VAL A 109 8.53 1.24 6.48
C VAL A 109 7.31 1.95 7.06
N ALA A 110 7.23 2.04 8.40
CA ALA A 110 6.16 2.76 9.06
C ALA A 110 6.23 4.27 8.76
N LEU A 111 5.09 4.91 8.49
CA LEU A 111 5.01 6.31 8.06
C LEU A 111 5.12 7.34 9.21
N ASP A 112 5.50 6.88 10.40
CA ASP A 112 5.80 7.67 11.59
C ASP A 112 7.31 7.93 11.77
N TYR A 113 8.14 7.66 10.74
CA TYR A 113 9.56 7.99 10.76
C TYR A 113 9.80 9.50 10.89
N LYS A 114 10.84 9.86 11.65
CA LYS A 114 11.20 11.27 11.92
C LYS A 114 12.22 11.84 10.94
N ASN A 115 13.03 10.97 10.31
CA ASN A 115 14.09 11.41 9.40
C ASN A 115 13.51 11.79 8.03
N PRO A 116 13.53 13.07 7.62
CA PRO A 116 12.97 13.49 6.33
C PRO A 116 13.80 13.00 5.13
N TRP A 117 15.03 12.56 5.35
CA TRP A 117 15.92 12.01 4.32
C TRP A 117 15.75 10.51 4.11
N LEU A 118 14.93 9.84 4.94
CA LEU A 118 14.66 8.42 4.76
C LEU A 118 13.86 8.22 3.48
N TYR A 119 14.41 7.42 2.57
CA TYR A 119 13.76 7.08 1.32
C TYR A 119 13.45 5.58 1.28
N PRO A 120 12.18 5.15 1.51
CA PRO A 120 11.84 3.74 1.68
C PRO A 120 12.24 2.84 0.50
N PHE A 121 12.23 3.39 -0.72
CA PHE A 121 12.65 2.66 -1.91
C PHE A 121 14.15 2.36 -1.90
N GLU A 122 14.99 3.34 -1.60
CA GLU A 122 16.42 3.13 -1.46
C GLU A 122 16.76 2.23 -0.28
N GLU A 123 16.02 2.31 0.83
CA GLU A 123 16.20 1.38 1.95
C GLU A 123 15.91 -0.07 1.53
N MET A 124 14.91 -0.32 0.68
CA MET A 124 14.71 -1.64 0.08
C MET A 124 15.90 -2.06 -0.79
N GLN A 125 16.37 -1.18 -1.69
CA GLN A 125 17.51 -1.51 -2.56
C GLN A 125 18.79 -1.78 -1.77
N ARG A 126 18.98 -1.08 -0.65
CA ARG A 126 20.08 -1.29 0.28
C ARG A 126 19.91 -2.61 1.04
N TRP A 127 18.74 -2.85 1.62
CA TRP A 127 18.38 -4.11 2.29
C TRP A 127 18.67 -5.34 1.42
N LYS A 128 18.33 -5.25 0.14
CA LYS A 128 18.60 -6.28 -0.88
C LYS A 128 20.08 -6.65 -1.04
N GLN A 129 21.01 -5.78 -0.65
CA GLN A 129 22.44 -6.05 -0.68
C GLN A 129 22.96 -6.77 0.58
N HIS A 130 22.11 -7.03 1.59
CA HIS A 130 22.53 -7.72 2.80
C HIS A 130 23.10 -9.12 2.46
N PRO A 131 24.23 -9.56 3.05
CA PRO A 131 24.88 -10.82 2.69
C PRO A 131 24.01 -12.07 2.82
N ALA A 132 23.05 -12.06 3.75
CA ALA A 132 22.09 -13.16 3.91
C ALA A 132 20.95 -13.16 2.87
N ILE A 133 20.80 -12.08 2.12
CA ILE A 133 19.65 -11.83 1.25
C ILE A 133 20.08 -11.79 -0.22
N ARG A 134 21.20 -11.12 -0.52
CA ARG A 134 21.77 -11.02 -1.86
C ARG A 134 21.91 -12.38 -2.59
N PRO A 135 22.24 -13.50 -1.91
CA PRO A 135 22.31 -14.81 -2.56
C PRO A 135 20.97 -15.35 -3.06
N CYS A 136 19.84 -14.87 -2.55
CA CYS A 136 18.50 -15.36 -2.89
C CYS A 136 18.13 -15.15 -4.37
N TRP A 137 18.80 -14.22 -5.07
CA TRP A 137 18.62 -14.03 -6.51
C TRP A 137 19.98 -13.79 -7.20
N LYS A 138 20.18 -14.43 -8.34
CA LYS A 138 21.22 -14.08 -9.33
C LYS A 138 20.48 -13.99 -10.66
N GLY A 139 20.64 -12.89 -11.39
CA GLY A 139 19.92 -12.61 -12.62
C GLY A 139 19.38 -11.18 -12.67
N ASP A 140 18.95 -10.78 -13.86
CA ASP A 140 18.68 -9.38 -14.21
C ASP A 140 17.17 -9.09 -14.35
N GLY A 141 16.32 -10.10 -14.06
CA GLY A 141 14.89 -10.08 -14.32
C GLY A 141 14.07 -9.42 -13.22
N VAL A 142 13.81 -8.11 -13.35
CA VAL A 142 12.77 -7.41 -12.58
C VAL A 142 11.48 -7.36 -13.40
N PHE A 143 10.41 -7.95 -12.88
CA PHE A 143 9.01 -7.73 -13.32
C PHE A 143 8.35 -6.63 -12.44
N PRO A 144 7.18 -6.07 -12.81
CA PRO A 144 6.78 -4.73 -12.40
C PRO A 144 6.82 -4.48 -10.88
N MET A 145 7.44 -3.36 -10.52
CA MET A 145 7.44 -2.81 -9.17
C MET A 145 6.09 -2.15 -8.87
N ALA A 146 5.54 -2.41 -7.69
CA ALA A 146 4.31 -1.78 -7.23
C ALA A 146 4.46 -1.25 -5.79
N PRO A 147 4.35 0.07 -5.56
CA PRO A 147 4.23 0.61 -4.21
C PRO A 147 2.80 0.43 -3.67
N GLY A 148 2.69 0.07 -2.40
CA GLY A 148 1.42 -0.06 -1.67
C GLY A 148 1.50 0.60 -0.29
N ARG A 149 0.35 0.84 0.35
CA ARG A 149 0.29 1.28 1.75
C ARG A 149 -0.49 0.27 2.57
N SER A 150 -0.10 0.10 3.82
CA SER A 150 -0.76 -0.77 4.79
C SER A 150 -1.16 0.01 6.04
N MET A 151 -2.18 -0.48 6.75
CA MET A 151 -2.51 0.02 8.09
C MET A 151 -1.62 -0.70 9.12
N LYS A 152 -1.17 0.01 10.15
CA LYS A 152 -0.33 -0.54 11.23
C LYS A 152 -1.00 -0.46 12.61
N GLY A 153 -2.20 0.12 12.70
CA GLY A 153 -2.82 0.48 13.96
C GLY A 153 -3.54 -0.63 14.74
N GLY A 154 -3.76 -1.82 14.17
CA GLY A 154 -4.49 -2.90 14.88
C GLY A 154 -5.96 -2.58 15.14
N CYS A 155 -6.51 -3.05 16.27
CA CYS A 155 -7.94 -2.90 16.63
C CYS A 155 -8.31 -1.51 17.17
N ASN A 156 -7.40 -0.82 17.88
CA ASN A 156 -7.68 0.45 18.56
C ASN A 156 -8.12 1.61 17.64
N PRO A 157 -7.61 1.75 16.40
CA PRO A 157 -8.05 2.79 15.48
C PRO A 157 -9.16 2.33 14.53
N SER A 158 -9.92 1.28 14.88
CA SER A 158 -11.07 0.86 14.08
C SER A 158 -12.24 1.85 14.28
N PRO A 159 -12.67 2.56 13.22
CA PRO A 159 -13.78 3.51 13.31
C PRO A 159 -15.13 2.78 13.38
N ALA A 160 -16.19 3.54 13.67
CA ALA A 160 -17.55 3.07 13.43
C ALA A 160 -17.72 2.69 11.94
N LEU A 161 -18.12 1.45 11.68
CA LEU A 161 -18.18 0.87 10.33
C LEU A 161 -19.53 1.09 9.62
N PHE A 162 -20.53 1.61 10.33
CA PHE A 162 -21.88 1.81 9.82
C PHE A 162 -22.37 3.21 10.15
N PHE A 163 -23.07 3.81 9.20
CA PHE A 163 -23.76 5.09 9.36
C PHE A 163 -25.03 5.07 8.52
N PRO A 164 -26.06 5.84 8.90
CA PRO A 164 -27.26 5.96 8.08
C PRO A 164 -26.89 6.59 6.73
N ALA A 165 -27.24 5.92 5.64
CA ALA A 165 -27.22 6.54 4.33
C ALA A 165 -28.30 7.65 4.36
N GLY A 166 -27.87 8.92 4.39
CA GLY A 166 -28.79 10.04 4.23
C GLY A 166 -29.60 9.85 2.95
N ARG A 167 -30.89 10.22 2.99
CA ARG A 167 -31.72 10.31 1.79
C ARG A 167 -31.17 11.36 0.84
#